data_AF-A0A9D1DQZ6-F1
#
_entry.id   AF-A0A9D1DQZ6-F1
#
_cell.length_a   1.000
_cell.length_b   1.000
_cell.length_c   1.000
_cell.angle_alpha   90.00
_cell.angle_beta   90.00
_cell.angle_gamma   90.00
#
_symmetry.space_group_name_H-M   'P 1'
#
loop_
_entity.id
_entity.type
_entity.pdbx_description
1 polymer ?
#
loop_
_entity_poly.entity_id
_entity_poly.type
_entity_poly.pdbx_seq_one_letter_code
_entity_poly.pdbx_strand_id
1 'polypeptide(L)' 'MTQKNRKQIEYAVSTQALEKLIPSKEALRLCEQISDGEISANDAVSFILKQHSFQKNW' A
#
# COMPACT_ATOMS: atom_id res chain seq x y z
N MET A 1 2.94 7.17 -13.37
CA MET A 1 3.70 7.10 -12.09
C MET A 1 5.16 6.79 -12.39
N THR A 2 6.12 7.21 -11.55
CA THR A 2 7.56 7.07 -11.87
C THR A 2 8.12 5.72 -11.39
N GLN A 3 9.18 5.22 -12.03
CA GLN A 3 9.95 4.03 -11.64
C GLN A 3 10.38 4.04 -10.15
N LYS A 4 10.46 5.23 -9.54
CA LYS A 4 10.75 5.44 -8.12
C LYS A 4 9.68 4.86 -7.21
N ASN A 5 8.40 5.04 -7.53
CA ASN A 5 7.29 4.59 -6.68
C ASN A 5 7.22 3.06 -6.63
N ARG A 6 7.49 2.40 -7.76
CA ARG A 6 7.56 0.94 -7.83
C ARG A 6 8.66 0.36 -6.92
N LYS A 7 9.87 0.91 -6.99
CA LYS A 7 10.99 0.49 -6.12
C LYS A 7 10.69 0.70 -4.63
N GLN A 8 10.02 1.79 -4.27
CA GLN A 8 9.64 2.06 -2.88
C GLN A 8 8.64 1.02 -2.34
N ILE A 9 7.68 0.60 -3.18
CA ILE A 9 6.70 -0.43 -2.82
C ILE A 9 7.37 -1.81 -2.73
N GLU A 10 8.20 -2.17 -3.71
CA GLU A 10 8.98 -3.42 -3.67
C GLU A 10 9.81 -3.52 -2.38
N TYR A 11 10.48 -2.44 -1.98
CA TYR A 11 11.24 -2.37 -0.72
C TYR A 11 10.35 -2.55 0.53
N ALA A 12 9.21 -1.85 0.58
CA ALA A 12 8.29 -1.92 1.72
C ALA A 12 7.70 -3.33 1.90
N VAL A 13 7.23 -3.95 0.81
CA VAL A 13 6.69 -5.32 0.83
C VAL A 13 7.77 -6.33 1.22
N SER A 14 9.00 -6.17 0.70
CA SER A 14 10.13 -7.03 1.06
C SER A 14 10.48 -6.93 2.54
N THR A 15 10.44 -5.72 3.12
CA THR A 15 10.71 -5.50 4.55
C THR A 15 9.66 -6.21 5.42
N GLN A 16 8.37 -6.11 5.05
CA GLN A 16 7.31 -6.81 5.78
C GLN A 16 7.49 -8.33 5.71
N ALA A 17 7.86 -8.87 4.54
CA ALA A 17 8.13 -10.29 4.36
C ALA A 17 9.32 -10.77 5.22
N LEU A 18 10.41 -9.99 5.30
CA LEU A 18 11.55 -10.28 6.18
C LEU A 18 11.14 -10.34 7.65
N GLU A 19 10.27 -9.43 8.08
CA GLU A 19 9.70 -9.38 9.44
C GLU A 19 8.58 -10.40 9.68
N LYS A 20 8.31 -11.30 8.71
CA LYS A 20 7.22 -12.29 8.76
C LYS A 20 5.83 -11.68 8.93
N LEU A 21 5.67 -10.42 8.55
CA LEU A 21 4.38 -9.74 8.46
C LEU A 21 3.82 -9.99 7.06
N ILE A 22 2.64 -10.62 7.00
CA ILE A 22 1.99 -10.94 5.73
C ILE A 22 0.88 -9.91 5.49
N PRO A 23 1.02 -9.01 4.50
CA PRO A 23 -0.03 -8.05 4.18
C PRO A 23 -1.28 -8.78 3.68
N SER A 24 -2.44 -8.16 3.90
CA SER A 24 -3.67 -8.68 3.31
C SER A 24 -3.59 -8.66 1.77
N LYS A 25 -4.33 -9.55 1.11
CA LYS A 25 -4.44 -9.54 -0.36
C LYS A 25 -4.89 -8.19 -0.90
N GLU A 26 -5.77 -7.52 -0.16
CA GLU A 26 -6.26 -6.18 -0.53
C GLU A 26 -5.14 -5.13 -0.46
N ALA A 27 -4.31 -5.16 0.60
CA ALA A 27 -3.18 -4.25 0.72
C ALA A 27 -2.16 -4.46 -0.42
N LEU A 28 -1.89 -5.71 -0.81
CA LEU A 28 -1.01 -6.02 -1.94
C LEU A 28 -1.58 -5.51 -3.26
N ARG A 29 -2.89 -5.69 -3.49
CA ARG A 29 -3.57 -5.16 -4.69
C ARG A 29 -3.47 -3.64 -4.76
N LEU A 30 -3.69 -2.94 -3.66
CA LEU A 30 -3.55 -1.49 -3.61
C LEU A 30 -2.10 -1.05 -3.88
N CYS A 31 -1.10 -1.79 -3.37
CA CYS A 31 0.31 -1.57 -3.69
C CYS A 31 0.59 -1.70 -5.20
N GLU A 32 0.03 -2.70 -5.88
CA GLU A 32 0.16 -2.84 -7.33
C GLU A 32 -0.44 -1.63 -8.07
N GLN A 33 -1.66 -1.23 -7.72
CA GLN A 33 -2.34 -0.08 -8.33
C GLN A 33 -1.61 1.24 -8.10
N ILE A 34 -1.02 1.46 -6.91
CA ILE A 34 -0.15 2.61 -6.66
C ILE A 34 1.10 2.50 -7.55
N SER A 35 1.69 1.32 -7.68
CA SER A 35 2.91 1.13 -8.47
C SER A 35 2.70 1.43 -9.96
N ASP A 36 1.54 1.08 -10.49
CA ASP A 36 1.11 1.35 -11.87
C ASP A 36 0.63 2.79 -12.06
N GLY A 37 0.30 3.48 -10.96
CA GLY A 37 -0.18 4.87 -10.99
C GLY A 37 -1.66 5.04 -11.18
N GLU A 38 -2.44 3.97 -11.01
CA GLU A 38 -3.89 4.00 -11.11
C GLU A 38 -4.51 4.80 -9.96
N ILE A 39 -3.90 4.74 -8.77
CA ILE A 39 -4.37 5.42 -7.56
C ILE A 39 -3.22 6.10 -6.81
N SER A 40 -3.53 7.12 -6.02
CA SER A 40 -2.55 7.70 -5.10
C SER A 40 -2.44 6.86 -3.81
N ALA A 41 -1.29 6.95 -3.13
CA ALA A 41 -1.11 6.30 -1.83
C ALA A 41 -2.10 6.83 -0.77
N ASN A 42 -2.50 8.11 -0.86
CA ASN A 42 -3.49 8.69 0.05
C ASN A 42 -4.89 8.08 -0.16
N ASP A 43 -5.26 7.82 -1.42
CA ASP A 43 -6.55 7.20 -1.74
C ASP A 43 -6.58 5.75 -1.25
N ALA A 44 -5.48 5.00 -1.45
CA ALA A 44 -5.34 3.64 -0.95
C ALA A 44 -5.44 3.57 0.59
N VAL A 45 -4.77 4.47 1.31
CA VAL A 45 -4.87 4.56 2.78
C VAL A 45 -6.30 4.88 3.21
N SER A 46 -6.94 5.84 2.54
CA SER A 46 -8.33 6.22 2.85
C SER A 46 -9.31 5.08 2.61
N PHE A 47 -9.10 4.28 1.57
CA PHE A 47 -9.87 3.08 1.28
C PHE A 47 -9.75 2.04 2.41
N ILE A 48 -8.52 1.71 2.85
CA ILE A 48 -8.28 0.76 3.94
C ILE A 48 -8.93 1.26 5.24
N LEU A 49 -8.73 2.53 5.59
CA LEU A 49 -9.29 3.12 6.81
C LEU A 49 -10.82 3.05 6.81
N LYS A 50 -11.45 3.38 5.68
CA LYS A 50 -12.91 3.30 5.52
C LYS A 50 -13.42 1.87 5.67
N GLN A 51 -12.72 0.88 5.08
CA GLN A 51 -13.11 -0.52 5.15
C GLN A 51 -13.09 -1.06 6.59
N HIS A 52 -12.17 -0.58 7.42
CA HIS A 52 -12.01 -1.00 8.81
C HIS A 52 -12.64 -0.05 9.84
N SER A 53 -13.46 0.92 9.40
CA SER A 53 -14.09 1.94 10.27
C SER A 53 -13.11 2.75 11.13
N PHE A 54 -11.87 2.92 10.65
CA PHE A 54 -10.87 3.74 11.32
C PHE A 54 -10.87 5.18 10.78
N GLN A 55 -10.59 6.15 11.66
CA GLN A 55 -10.36 7.55 11.28
C GLN A 55 -8.87 7.88 11.29
N LYS A 56 -8.45 8.74 10.35
CA LYS A 56 -7.07 9.19 10.22
C LYS A 56 -6.81 10.27 11.28
N ASN A 57 -6.01 9.96 12.30
CA ASN A 57 -5.82 10.82 13.48
C ASN A 57 -4.41 11.45 13.56
N TRP A 58 -3.78 11.71 12.42
CA TRP A 58 -2.41 12.25 12.33
C TRP A 58 -2.28 13.22 11.17
#